data_AF-A0A955IG66-F1
#
_entry.id   AF-A0A955IG66-F1
#
_cell.length_a   1.000
_cell.length_b   1.000
_cell.length_c   1.000
_cell.angle_alpha   90.00
_cell.angle_beta   90.00
_cell.angle_gamma   90.00
#
_symmetry.space_group_name_H-M   'P 1'
#
loop_
_entity.id
_entity.type
_entity.pdbx_description
1 polymer ?
#
loop_
_entity_poly.entity_id
_entity_poly.type
_entity_poly.pdbx_seq_one_letter_code
_entity_poly.pdbx_strand_id
1 'polypeptide(L)' 'GINRVKDAQGKKHTVGDVSFDEVAEVAGWISPVPGGVGPMTVAMLLRNTVEAAEG' A
#
# COMPACT_ATOMS: atom_id res chain seq x y z
N GLY A 1 -0.91 5.55 -5.30
CA GLY A 1 -1.72 6.06 -4.18
C GLY A 1 -2.72 5.01 -3.75
N ILE A 2 -3.61 5.40 -2.82
CA ILE A 2 -4.60 4.52 -2.20
C ILE A 2 -5.98 5.15 -2.39
N ASN A 3 -6.90 4.38 -2.94
CA ASN A 3 -8.28 4.78 -3.17
C ASN A 3 -9.26 3.90 -2.38
N ARG A 4 -10.47 4.44 -2.16
CA ARG A 4 -11.57 3.77 -1.47
C ARG A 4 -12.75 3.61 -2.41
N VAL A 5 -13.13 2.37 -2.69
CA VAL A 5 -14.25 2.01 -3.57
C VAL A 5 -15.33 1.30 -2.78
N LYS A 6 -16.58 1.37 -3.24
CA LYS A 6 -17.70 0.60 -2.67
C LYS A 6 -18.01 -0.58 -3.58
N ASP A 7 -18.26 -1.75 -3.01
CA ASP A 7 -18.83 -2.87 -3.75
C ASP A 7 -20.35 -2.71 -3.92
N ALA A 8 -20.96 -3.65 -4.65
CA ALA A 8 -22.40 -3.69 -4.91
C ALA A 8 -23.24 -3.81 -3.62
N GLN A 9 -22.67 -4.35 -2.54
CA GLN A 9 -23.28 -4.50 -1.22
C GLN A 9 -23.04 -3.25 -0.33
N GLY A 10 -22.36 -2.23 -0.84
CA GLY A 10 -22.07 -0.98 -0.14
C GLY A 10 -20.87 -1.04 0.81
N LYS A 11 -20.15 -2.18 0.90
CA LYS A 11 -18.94 -2.32 1.70
C LYS A 11 -17.78 -1.61 1.02
N LYS A 12 -17.01 -0.87 1.83
CA LYS A 12 -15.84 -0.11 1.36
C LYS A 12 -14.61 -1.00 1.30
N HIS A 13 -13.93 -0.98 0.16
CA HIS A 13 -12.65 -1.64 -0.07
C HIS A 13 -11.55 -0.61 -0.30
N THR A 14 -10.33 -0.98 0.09
CA THR A 14 -9.14 -0.19 -0.17
C THR A 14 -8.44 -0.80 -1.37
N VAL A 15 -8.20 0.01 -2.40
CA VAL A 15 -7.59 -0.41 -3.67
C VAL A 15 -6.44 0.52 -4.04
N GLY A 16 -5.50 0.02 -4.83
CA GLY A 16 -4.43 0.84 -5.39
C GLY A 16 -4.92 1.66 -6.59
N ASP A 17 -4.10 2.60 -7.04
CA ASP A 17 -4.43 3.44 -8.21
C ASP A 17 -4.13 2.75 -9.55
N VAL A 18 -3.57 1.54 -9.51
CA VAL A 18 -3.08 0.80 -10.67
C VAL A 18 -3.96 -0.42 -10.92
N SER A 19 -4.28 -0.67 -12.19
CA SER A 19 -4.89 -1.92 -12.65
C SER A 19 -3.90 -3.07 -12.43
N PHE A 20 -4.02 -3.75 -11.28
CA PHE A 20 -3.00 -4.68 -10.81
C PHE A 20 -2.82 -5.86 -11.76
N ASP A 21 -3.91 -6.41 -12.28
CA ASP A 21 -3.89 -7.61 -13.13
C ASP A 21 -3.18 -7.34 -14.46
N GLU A 22 -3.49 -6.23 -15.12
CA GLU A 22 -2.87 -5.84 -16.39
C GLU A 22 -1.39 -5.46 -16.22
N VAL A 23 -1.07 -4.76 -15.13
CA VAL A 23 0.31 -4.27 -14.90
C VAL A 23 1.22 -5.36 -14.35
N ALA A 24 0.68 -6.37 -13.65
CA ALA A 24 1.46 -7.50 -13.14
C ALA A 24 2.11 -8.34 -14.25
N GLU A 25 1.54 -8.35 -15.46
CA GLU A 25 2.13 -9.08 -16.60
C GLU A 25 3.34 -8.37 -17.22
N VAL A 26 3.45 -7.05 -17.03
CA VAL A 26 4.49 -6.21 -17.65
C VAL A 26 5.55 -5.77 -16.63
N ALA A 27 5.15 -5.55 -15.39
CA ALA A 27 6.02 -5.05 -14.34
C ALA A 27 6.95 -6.15 -13.82
N GLY A 28 8.26 -5.86 -13.74
CA GLY A 28 9.22 -6.76 -13.11
C GLY A 28 8.99 -6.94 -11.60
N TRP A 29 8.43 -5.91 -10.94
CA TRP A 29 8.01 -5.93 -9.55
C TRP A 29 6.79 -5.00 -9.37
N ILE A 30 5.80 -5.44 -8.59
CA ILE A 30 4.59 -4.66 -8.31
C ILE A 30 4.23 -4.78 -6.82
N SER A 31 3.90 -3.65 -6.18
CA SER A 31 3.48 -3.63 -4.78
C SER A 31 1.97 -3.89 -4.67
N PRO A 32 1.51 -4.91 -3.92
CA PRO A 32 0.09 -5.18 -3.77
C PRO A 32 -0.61 -4.10 -2.94
N VAL A 33 -1.86 -3.80 -3.28
CA VAL A 33 -2.76 -3.02 -2.43
C VAL A 33 -4.07 -3.78 -2.30
N PRO A 34 -4.48 -4.16 -1.07
CA PRO A 34 -3.83 -3.89 0.22
C PRO A 34 -2.55 -4.72 0.45
N GLY A 35 -1.66 -4.23 1.33
CA GLY A 35 -0.53 -5.02 1.88
C GLY A 35 0.88 -4.54 1.53
N GLY A 36 1.07 -3.64 0.58
CA GLY A 36 2.39 -3.15 0.16
C GLY A 36 2.89 -1.95 0.96
N VAL A 37 2.67 -0.75 0.44
CA VAL A 37 3.31 0.48 0.96
C VAL A 37 2.80 0.89 2.34
N GLY A 38 1.54 0.61 2.67
CA GLY A 38 0.92 1.01 3.95
C GLY A 38 1.68 0.51 5.19
N PRO A 39 1.89 -0.81 5.34
CA PRO A 39 2.69 -1.36 6.44
C PRO A 39 4.13 -0.83 6.48
N MET A 40 4.78 -0.66 5.32
CA MET A 40 6.14 -0.15 5.24
C MET A 40 6.24 1.30 5.72
N THR A 41 5.25 2.15 5.45
CA THR A 41 5.22 3.53 5.97
C THR A 41 5.25 3.56 7.50
N VAL A 42 4.48 2.68 8.16
CA VAL A 42 4.49 2.58 9.63
C VAL A 42 5.84 2.11 10.13
N ALA A 43 6.39 1.05 9.53
CA ALA A 43 7.70 0.53 9.92
C ALA A 43 8.80 1.59 9.78
N MET A 44 8.82 2.34 8.69
CA MET A 44 9.82 3.37 8.45
C MET A 44 9.68 4.57 9.38
N LEU A 45 8.45 4.97 9.72
CA LEU A 45 8.22 5.99 10.75
C LEU A 45 8.80 5.57 12.11
N LEU A 46 8.55 4.32 12.52
CA LEU A 46 9.07 3.79 13.77
C LEU A 46 10.60 3.69 13.75
N ARG A 47 11.18 3.19 12.65
CA ARG A 47 12.63 3.14 12.45
C ARG A 47 13.26 4.52 12.62
N ASN A 48 12.73 5.53 11.94
CA ASN A 48 13.25 6.89 12.03
C ASN A 48 13.11 7.46 13.46
N THR A 49 12.05 7.08 14.18
CA THR A 49 11.84 7.49 15.57
C THR A 49 12.88 6.88 16.51
N VAL A 50 13.21 5.60 16.31
CA VAL A 50 14.26 4.90 17.08
C VAL A 50 15.63 5.51 16.77
N GLU A 51 15.96 5.69 15.49
CA GLU A 51 17.23 6.31 15.07
C GLU A 51 17.41 7.71 15.66
N ALA A 52 16.34 8.52 15.75
CA ALA A 52 16.37 9.84 16.35
C ALA A 52 16.48 9.85 17.89
N ALA A 53 16.10 8.74 18.54
CA ALA A 53 16.20 8.60 20.00
C ALA A 53 17.55 8.03 20.45
N GLU A 54 18.22 7.28 19.58
CA GLU A 54 19.54 6.68 19.83
C GLU A 54 20.72 7.60 19.48
N GLY A 55 20.50 8.62 18.63
CA GLY A 55 21.48 9.66 18.26
C GLY A 55 21.56 10.81 19.26
#